data_AF-A0A0Q8F651-F1
#
_entry.id   AF-A0A0Q8F651-F1
#
_cell.length_a   1.000
_cell.length_b   1.000
_cell.length_c   1.000
_cell.angle_alpha   90.00
_cell.angle_beta   90.00
_cell.angle_gamma   90.00
#
_symmetry.space_group_name_H-M   'P 1'
#
loop_
_entity.id
_entity.type
_entity.pdbx_description
1 polymer ?
#
loop_
_entity_poly.entity_id
_entity_poly.type
_entity_poly.pdbx_seq_one_letter_code
_entity_poly.pdbx_strand_id
1 'polypeptide(L)'
;MRVRPELDPDVDDLAPTGPDITIYDEKHFVTYLRLLDAEADGADWQEVARIVLHRDPVTETERTRTCWQSHLARAQWMTGVGYRKILEQAAAEARSTRH
;
A
#
# COMPACT_ATOMS: atom_id res chain seq x y z
N MET A 1 11.79 -2.36 9.16
CA MET A 1 11.51 -2.39 7.71
C MET A 1 12.63 -3.18 7.06
N ARG A 2 12.29 -4.21 6.31
CA ARG A 2 13.19 -5.21 5.71
C ARG A 2 13.68 -4.77 4.33
N VAL A 3 12.89 -3.98 3.61
CA VAL A 3 13.27 -3.40 2.30
C VAL A 3 13.07 -1.89 2.31
N ARG A 4 13.71 -1.18 1.38
CA ARG A 4 13.46 0.26 1.20
C ARG A 4 12.17 0.44 0.38
N PRO A 5 11.30 1.40 0.74
CA PRO A 5 10.14 1.69 -0.09
C PRO A 5 10.58 2.27 -1.44
N GLU A 6 9.89 1.87 -2.49
CA GLU A 6 10.11 2.33 -3.85
C GLU A 6 9.17 3.51 -4.14
N LEU A 7 9.63 4.49 -4.94
CA LEU A 7 8.86 5.72 -5.17
C LEU A 7 7.71 5.53 -6.16
N ASP A 8 7.92 4.66 -7.15
CA ASP A 8 6.99 4.44 -8.27
C ASP A 8 7.04 2.98 -8.76
N PRO A 9 6.80 1.99 -7.88
CA PRO A 9 6.82 0.58 -8.27
C PRO A 9 5.56 0.21 -9.06
N ASP A 10 5.69 -0.76 -9.98
CA ASP A 10 4.52 -1.45 -10.55
C ASP A 10 3.83 -2.31 -9.48
N VAL A 11 2.51 -2.40 -9.58
CA VAL A 11 1.68 -3.16 -8.63
C VAL A 11 1.19 -4.48 -9.23
N ASP A 12 1.05 -5.48 -8.36
CA ASP A 12 0.33 -6.71 -8.69
C ASP A 12 -1.16 -6.41 -8.93
N ASP A 13 -1.88 -7.37 -9.54
CA ASP A 13 -3.31 -7.21 -9.81
C ASP A 13 -4.14 -7.02 -8.52
N LEU A 14 -3.66 -7.57 -7.40
CA LEU A 14 -4.29 -7.46 -6.07
C LEU A 14 -3.25 -7.15 -5.01
N ALA A 15 -3.62 -6.28 -4.07
CA ALA A 15 -2.81 -6.07 -2.87
C ALA A 15 -2.86 -7.30 -1.93
N PRO A 16 -1.81 -7.50 -1.11
CA PRO A 16 -1.82 -8.52 -0.07
C PRO A 16 -3.02 -8.36 0.87
N THR A 17 -3.54 -9.50 1.31
CA THR A 17 -4.57 -9.56 2.35
C THR A 17 -4.03 -10.30 3.58
N GLY A 18 -4.67 -10.11 4.72
CA GLY A 18 -4.29 -10.77 5.97
C GLY A 18 -3.64 -9.83 7.00
N PRO A 19 -3.35 -10.37 8.19
CA PRO A 19 -3.01 -9.55 9.35
C PRO A 19 -1.55 -9.09 9.38
N ASP A 20 -0.68 -9.65 8.55
CA ASP A 20 0.76 -9.39 8.63
C ASP A 20 1.24 -8.44 7.55
N ILE A 21 2.30 -7.69 7.87
CA ILE A 21 2.96 -6.78 6.93
C ILE A 21 3.99 -7.57 6.15
N THR A 22 3.80 -7.59 4.85
CA THR A 22 4.60 -8.32 3.87
C THR A 22 5.72 -7.45 3.29
N ILE A 23 6.66 -8.08 2.59
CA ILE A 23 7.68 -7.35 1.80
C ILE A 23 7.01 -6.51 0.70
N TYR A 24 5.88 -6.97 0.15
CA TYR A 24 5.11 -6.20 -0.82
C TYR A 24 4.63 -4.88 -0.21
N ASP A 25 4.04 -4.92 0.98
CA ASP A 25 3.57 -3.71 1.66
C ASP A 25 4.71 -2.71 1.86
N GLU A 26 5.86 -3.20 2.36
CA GLU A 26 7.03 -2.36 2.61
C GLU A 26 7.57 -1.69 1.33
N LYS A 27 7.59 -2.39 0.19
CA LYS A 27 7.97 -1.78 -1.09
C LYS A 27 7.00 -0.69 -1.52
N HIS A 28 5.70 -0.87 -1.24
CA HIS A 28 4.61 -0.05 -1.77
C HIS A 28 4.12 1.04 -0.79
N PHE A 29 4.85 1.35 0.29
CA PHE A 29 4.41 2.40 1.22
C PHE A 29 4.17 3.75 0.54
N VAL A 30 4.99 4.15 -0.43
CA VAL A 30 4.79 5.41 -1.16
C VAL A 30 3.52 5.34 -2.02
N THR A 31 3.29 4.23 -2.71
CA THR A 31 2.05 3.97 -3.45
C THR A 31 0.82 4.09 -2.54
N TYR A 32 0.85 3.48 -1.35
CA TYR A 32 -0.25 3.56 -0.38
C TYR A 32 -0.51 4.99 0.11
N LEU A 33 0.54 5.77 0.39
CA LEU A 33 0.39 7.17 0.77
C LEU A 33 -0.27 7.99 -0.35
N ARG A 34 0.19 7.82 -1.60
CA ARG A 34 -0.40 8.51 -2.76
C ARG A 34 -1.87 8.15 -2.98
N LEU A 35 -2.26 6.89 -2.74
CA LEU A 35 -3.67 6.47 -2.82
C LEU A 35 -4.53 7.13 -1.73
N LEU A 36 -4.01 7.22 -0.50
CA LEU A 36 -4.71 7.82 0.63
C LEU A 36 -4.86 9.33 0.48
N ASP A 37 -3.80 10.01 0.02
CA ASP A 37 -3.85 11.45 -0.28
C ASP A 37 -4.89 11.73 -1.38
N ALA A 38 -4.90 10.93 -2.44
CA ALA A 38 -5.88 11.07 -3.51
C ALA A 38 -7.32 10.77 -3.06
N GLU A 39 -7.53 9.79 -2.16
CA GLU A 39 -8.83 9.53 -1.53
C GLU A 39 -9.27 10.73 -0.68
N ALA A 40 -8.36 11.31 0.11
CA ALA A 40 -8.64 12.48 0.95
C ALA A 40 -8.99 13.73 0.13
N ASP A 41 -8.37 13.91 -1.03
CA ASP A 41 -8.66 14.98 -1.98
C ASP A 41 -9.93 14.71 -2.83
N GLY A 42 -10.55 13.53 -2.70
CA GLY A 42 -11.74 13.15 -3.47
C GLY A 42 -11.46 12.98 -4.97
N ALA A 43 -10.24 12.60 -5.34
CA ALA A 43 -9.81 12.43 -6.72
C ALA A 43 -10.56 11.29 -7.42
N ASP A 44 -10.70 11.38 -8.76
CA ASP A 44 -11.29 10.30 -9.55
C ASP A 44 -10.39 9.07 -9.54
N TRP A 45 -10.95 7.93 -9.14
CA TRP A 45 -10.25 6.65 -9.08
C TRP A 45 -9.61 6.26 -10.43
N GLN A 46 -10.17 6.68 -11.57
CA GLN A 46 -9.58 6.40 -12.88
C GLN A 46 -8.25 7.14 -13.09
N GLU A 47 -8.19 8.40 -12.71
CA GLU A 47 -6.97 9.21 -12.78
C GLU A 47 -5.91 8.65 -11.83
N VAL A 48 -6.32 8.33 -10.60
CA VAL A 48 -5.45 7.71 -9.60
C VAL A 48 -4.92 6.36 -10.07
N ALA A 49 -5.76 5.49 -10.62
CA ALA A 49 -5.34 4.19 -11.12
C ALA A 49 -4.32 4.30 -12.25
N ARG A 50 -4.45 5.31 -13.13
CA ARG A 50 -3.48 5.56 -14.19
C ARG A 50 -2.15 6.12 -13.67
N ILE A 51 -2.22 7.09 -12.76
CA ILE A 51 -1.04 7.84 -12.29
C ILE A 51 -0.26 7.11 -11.18
N VAL A 52 -0.96 6.39 -10.30
CA VAL A 52 -0.38 5.78 -9.09
C VAL A 52 -0.19 4.26 -9.24
N LEU A 53 -1.07 3.58 -9.99
CA LEU A 53 -1.03 2.12 -10.14
C LEU A 53 -0.57 1.68 -11.53
N HIS A 54 -0.33 2.62 -12.44
CA HIS A 54 0.06 2.37 -13.84
C HIS A 54 -0.90 1.44 -14.58
N ARG A 55 -2.20 1.48 -14.26
CA ARG A 55 -3.24 0.65 -14.87
C ARG A 55 -4.13 1.45 -15.81
N ASP A 56 -4.70 0.79 -16.82
CA ASP A 56 -5.63 1.44 -17.75
C ASP A 56 -7.09 1.26 -17.29
N PRO A 57 -7.76 2.32 -16.81
CA PRO A 57 -9.16 2.25 -16.39
C PRO A 57 -10.15 2.21 -17.57
N VAL A 58 -9.71 2.47 -18.80
CA VAL A 58 -10.59 2.54 -19.98
C VAL A 58 -10.69 1.20 -20.69
N THR A 59 -9.56 0.57 -20.98
CA THR A 59 -9.56 -0.73 -21.69
C THR A 59 -9.72 -1.93 -20.73
N GLU A 60 -9.24 -1.80 -19.49
CA GLU A 60 -9.27 -2.87 -18.47
C GLU A 60 -10.11 -2.48 -17.24
N THR A 61 -11.24 -1.80 -17.44
CA THR A 61 -12.00 -1.12 -16.37
C THR A 61 -12.23 -1.97 -15.12
N GLU A 62 -12.74 -3.21 -15.24
CA GLU A 62 -13.05 -4.04 -14.08
C GLU A 62 -11.78 -4.51 -13.33
N ARG A 63 -10.74 -4.91 -14.06
CA ARG A 63 -9.46 -5.34 -13.47
C ARG A 63 -8.77 -4.17 -12.78
N THR A 64 -8.72 -3.01 -13.43
CA THR A 64 -8.15 -1.78 -12.89
C THR A 64 -8.91 -1.30 -11.66
N ARG A 65 -10.25 -1.35 -11.69
CA ARG A 65 -11.07 -0.99 -10.54
C ARG A 65 -10.83 -1.94 -9.36
N THR A 66 -10.72 -3.23 -9.62
CA THR A 66 -10.43 -4.24 -8.58
C THR A 66 -9.04 -4.03 -7.97
N CYS A 67 -8.03 -3.79 -8.81
CA CYS A 67 -6.67 -3.44 -8.37
C CYS A 67 -6.70 -2.20 -7.47
N TRP A 68 -7.33 -1.11 -7.92
CA TRP A 68 -7.49 0.13 -7.15
C TRP A 68 -8.16 -0.09 -5.80
N GLN A 69 -9.30 -0.79 -5.77
CA GLN A 69 -10.04 -1.07 -4.53
C GLN A 69 -9.20 -1.90 -3.55
N SER A 70 -8.51 -2.94 -4.04
CA SER A 70 -7.69 -3.80 -3.17
C SER A 70 -6.52 -3.04 -2.55
N HIS A 71 -5.85 -2.17 -3.32
CA HIS A 71 -4.72 -1.39 -2.85
C HIS A 71 -5.16 -0.27 -1.92
N LEU A 72 -6.28 0.41 -2.19
CA LEU A 72 -6.83 1.42 -1.29
C LEU A 72 -7.24 0.79 0.05
N ALA A 73 -7.95 -0.33 0.02
CA ALA A 73 -8.32 -1.06 1.23
C ALA A 73 -7.09 -1.50 2.04
N ARG A 74 -6.03 -1.95 1.36
CA ARG A 74 -4.77 -2.32 2.02
C ARG A 74 -4.07 -1.10 2.61
N ALA A 75 -4.06 0.04 1.91
CA ALA A 75 -3.49 1.29 2.40
C ALA A 75 -4.20 1.78 3.68
N GLN A 76 -5.54 1.72 3.71
CA GLN A 76 -6.35 2.05 4.89
C GLN A 76 -6.06 1.09 6.06
N TRP A 77 -5.88 -0.20 5.79
CA TRP A 77 -5.48 -1.15 6.82
C TRP A 77 -4.07 -0.85 7.37
N MET A 78 -3.14 -0.42 6.50
CA MET A 78 -1.79 -0.06 6.89
C MET A 78 -1.76 1.14 7.84
N THR A 79 -2.63 2.14 7.67
CA THR A 79 -2.70 3.29 8.58
C THR A 79 -3.41 2.98 9.89
N GLY A 80 -4.43 2.13 9.89
CA GLY A 80 -5.18 1.77 11.10
C GLY A 80 -4.49 0.71 11.98
N VAL A 81 -4.06 -0.40 11.38
CA VAL A 81 -3.56 -1.59 12.09
C VAL A 81 -2.08 -1.84 11.79
N GLY A 82 -1.69 -1.73 10.51
CA GLY A 82 -0.32 -2.03 10.08
C GLY A 82 0.74 -1.17 10.78
N TYR A 83 0.52 0.14 10.89
CA TYR A 83 1.46 1.08 11.50
C TYR A 83 1.80 0.71 12.95
N ARG A 84 0.80 0.28 13.74
CA ARG A 84 1.01 -0.18 15.12
C ARG A 84 1.93 -1.40 15.17
N LYS A 85 1.72 -2.36 14.25
CA LYS A 85 2.57 -3.55 14.15
C LYS A 85 4.02 -3.22 13.80
N ILE A 86 4.26 -2.21 12.95
CA ILE A 86 5.62 -1.73 12.64
C ILE A 86 6.32 -1.23 13.91
N LEU A 87 5.62 -0.43 14.72
CA LEU A 87 6.17 0.09 15.98
C LEU A 87 6.46 -1.03 16.99
N GLU A 88 5.55 -2.00 17.10
CA GLU A 88 5.73 -3.17 17.98
C GLU A 88 6.95 -4.01 17.56
N GLN A 89 7.13 -4.25 16.25
CA GLN A 89 8.28 -4.95 15.69
C GLN A 89 9.60 -4.22 15.98
N ALA A 90 9.66 -2.91 15.71
CA ALA A 90 10.84 -2.10 15.98
C ALA A 90 11.20 -2.08 17.48
N ALA A 91 10.19 -2.02 18.36
CA ALA A 91 10.40 -2.07 19.80
C ALA A 91 10.91 -3.45 20.27
N ALA A 92 10.43 -4.54 19.66
CA ALA A 92 10.92 -5.89 19.95
C ALA A 92 12.37 -6.08 19.50
N GLU A 93 12.71 -5.64 18.28
CA GLU A 93 14.08 -5.67 17.75
C GLU A 93 15.06 -4.91 18.68
N ALA A 94 14.70 -3.70 19.11
CA ALA A 94 15.52 -2.89 20.00
C ALA A 94 15.76 -3.53 21.38
N ARG A 95 14.82 -4.35 21.87
CA ARG A 95 15.00 -5.12 23.12
C ARG A 95 15.95 -6.30 22.93
N SER A 96 15.88 -6.99 21.80
CA SER A 96 16.75 -8.13 21.49
C SER A 96 18.21 -7.73 21.25
N THR A 97 18.49 -6.53 20.73
CA THR A 97 19.87 -6.04 20.54
C THR A 97 20.56 -5.60 21.83
N ARG A 98 19.81 -5.42 22.93
CA ARG A 98 20.36 -5.00 24.23
C ARG A 98 20.75 -6.17 25.15
N HIS A 99 20.53 -7.40 24.73
CA HIS A 99 20.92 -8.62 25.43
C HIS A 99 22.07 -9.32 24.70
#